data_AF-A0A150WG73-F1
#
_entry.id   AF-A0A150WG73-F1
#
_cell.length_a   1.000
_cell.length_b   1.000
_cell.length_c   1.000
_cell.angle_alpha   90.00
_cell.angle_beta   90.00
_cell.angle_gamma   90.00
#
_symmetry.space_group_name_H-M   'P 1'
#
loop_
_entity.id
_entity.type
_entity.pdbx_description
1 polymer ?
#
loop_
_entity_poly.entity_id
_entity_poly.type
_entity_poly.pdbx_seq_one_letter_code
_entity_poly.pdbx_strand_id
1 'polypeptide(L)'
;MEKANSKILTISFAIAAILVGLTTSLLIKAFAGAFGVVARAADSDIVRHGVPVALGLVVFAVLQFNPKVMSWGEEVVSEIRKVVWPSRKDTTAMTIACVVMVLISSVIISSFDLISGFFINYLMK
;
A
#
# COMPACT_ATOMS: atom_id res chain seq x y z
N MET A 1 -11.33 25.16 11.17
CA MET A 1 -9.93 24.73 10.95
C MET A 1 -9.23 24.59 12.30
N GLU A 2 -9.19 23.39 12.87
CA GLU A 2 -8.26 23.14 13.96
C GLU A 2 -6.84 23.19 13.38
N LYS A 3 -5.99 24.10 13.85
CA LYS A 3 -4.63 24.31 13.30
C LYS A 3 -3.78 23.03 13.31
N ALA A 4 -4.10 22.06 14.16
CA ALA A 4 -3.44 20.77 14.23
C ALA A 4 -3.79 19.86 13.02
N ASN A 5 -5.04 19.83 12.57
CA ASN A 5 -5.47 18.95 11.47
C ASN A 5 -4.84 19.34 10.14
N SER A 6 -4.79 20.63 9.84
CA SER A 6 -4.15 21.16 8.63
C SER A 6 -2.64 20.86 8.58
N LYS A 7 -1.95 20.87 9.73
CA LYS A 7 -0.54 20.47 9.82
C LYS A 7 -0.34 18.98 9.55
N ILE A 8 -1.14 18.13 10.19
CA ILE A 8 -1.09 16.67 9.99
C ILE A 8 -1.34 16.36 8.51
N LEU A 9 -2.34 16.99 7.91
CA LEU A 9 -2.72 16.76 6.52
C LEU A 9 -1.64 17.19 5.53
N THR A 10 -1.04 18.37 5.74
CA THR A 10 0.08 18.85 4.91
C THR A 10 1.29 17.91 5.00
N ILE A 11 1.60 17.39 6.18
CA ILE A 11 2.67 16.40 6.37
C ILE A 11 2.33 15.09 5.65
N SER A 12 1.09 14.61 5.76
CA SER A 12 0.64 13.40 5.06
C SER A 12 0.74 13.53 3.54
N PHE A 13 0.35 14.67 2.97
CA PHE A 13 0.50 14.93 1.53
C PHE A 13 1.96 15.05 1.10
N ALA A 14 2.82 15.66 1.92
CA ALA A 14 4.26 15.73 1.66
C ALA A 14 4.89 14.32 1.66
N ILE A 15 4.54 13.46 2.61
CA ILE A 15 5.00 12.07 2.64
C ILE A 15 4.51 11.30 1.42
N ALA A 16 3.24 11.44 1.04
CA ALA A 16 2.69 10.80 -0.14
C ALA A 16 3.42 11.23 -1.42
N ALA A 17 3.72 12.52 -1.57
CA ALA A 17 4.50 13.04 -2.69
C ALA A 17 5.94 12.47 -2.74
N ILE A 18 6.60 12.36 -1.58
CA ILE A 18 7.93 11.72 -1.49
C ILE A 18 7.87 10.25 -1.89
N LEU A 19 6.87 9.50 -1.40
CA LEU A 19 6.69 8.10 -1.75
C LEU A 19 6.46 7.93 -3.26
N VAL A 20 5.64 8.78 -3.88
CA VAL A 20 5.43 8.75 -5.34
C VAL A 20 6.72 9.05 -6.10
N GLY A 21 7.52 10.02 -5.64
CA GLY A 21 8.84 10.27 -6.20
C GLY A 21 9.76 9.04 -6.09
N LEU A 22 9.82 8.41 -4.91
CA LEU A 22 10.62 7.21 -4.70
C LEU A 22 10.16 6.05 -5.59
N THR A 23 8.86 5.75 -5.63
CA THR A 23 8.28 4.71 -6.49
C THR A 23 8.60 4.98 -7.95
N THR A 24 8.50 6.22 -8.40
CA THR A 24 8.84 6.60 -9.78
C THR A 24 10.31 6.37 -10.08
N SER A 25 11.21 6.71 -9.15
CA SER A 25 12.65 6.46 -9.32
C SER A 25 12.98 4.96 -9.38
N LEU A 26 12.28 4.13 -8.61
CA LEU A 26 12.42 2.67 -8.64
C LEU A 26 11.87 2.09 -9.94
N LEU A 27 10.73 2.61 -10.41
CA LEU A 27 10.13 2.23 -11.67
C LEU A 27 11.09 2.50 -12.84
N ILE A 28 11.68 3.69 -12.90
CA ILE A 28 12.64 4.05 -13.95
C ILE A 28 13.84 3.09 -13.95
N LYS A 29 14.37 2.73 -12.77
CA LYS A 29 15.46 1.74 -12.66
C LYS A 29 15.04 0.35 -13.13
N ALA A 30 13.86 -0.12 -12.75
CA ALA A 30 13.34 -1.42 -13.17
C ALA A 30 13.11 -1.47 -14.69
N PHE A 31 12.53 -0.42 -15.27
CA PHE A 31 12.29 -0.31 -16.71
C PHE A 31 13.57 -0.12 -17.51
N ALA A 32 14.59 0.57 -16.99
CA ALA A 32 15.90 0.66 -17.62
C ALA A 32 16.58 -0.71 -17.74
N GLY A 33 16.39 -1.61 -16.77
CA GLY A 33 16.88 -2.98 -16.85
C GLY A 33 16.16 -3.85 -17.88
N ALA A 34 14.88 -3.55 -18.15
CA ALA A 34 14.05 -4.31 -19.10
C ALA A 34 14.10 -3.78 -20.55
N PHE A 35 14.30 -2.47 -20.74
CA PHE A 35 14.22 -1.81 -22.05
C PHE A 35 15.44 -0.91 -22.31
N GLY A 36 16.23 -1.23 -23.34
CA GLY A 36 17.44 -0.48 -23.71
C GLY A 36 17.21 0.99 -24.12
N VAL A 37 16.01 1.33 -24.60
CA VAL A 37 15.64 2.74 -24.90
C VAL A 37 15.48 3.54 -23.61
N VAL A 38 14.88 2.93 -22.57
CA VAL A 38 14.73 3.56 -21.25
C VAL A 38 16.08 3.64 -20.55
N ALA A 39 16.96 2.65 -20.73
CA ALA A 39 18.33 2.69 -20.20
C ALA A 39 19.09 3.93 -20.72
N ARG A 40 19.02 4.21 -22.03
CA ARG A 40 19.65 5.40 -22.63
C ARG A 40 19.05 6.71 -22.14
N ALA A 41 17.73 6.75 -21.93
CA ALA A 41 17.08 7.93 -21.37
C ALA A 41 17.40 8.12 -19.88
N ALA A 42 17.51 7.03 -19.12
CA ALA A 42 17.82 7.03 -17.69
C ALA A 42 19.29 7.31 -17.36
N ASP A 43 20.18 7.26 -18.36
CA ASP A 43 21.59 7.64 -18.24
C ASP A 43 21.77 9.16 -18.08
N SER A 44 20.78 9.95 -18.50
CA SER A 44 20.74 11.38 -18.23
C SER A 44 20.35 11.65 -16.77
N ASP A 45 21.21 12.36 -16.03
CA ASP A 45 20.97 12.77 -14.65
C ASP A 45 19.65 13.54 -14.46
N ILE A 46 19.25 14.30 -15.49
CA ILE A 46 18.00 15.06 -15.51
C ILE A 46 16.78 14.13 -15.47
N VAL A 47 16.82 13.02 -16.22
CA VAL A 47 15.69 12.08 -16.27
C VAL A 47 15.66 11.23 -15.01
N ARG A 48 16.84 10.79 -14.55
CA ARG A 48 16.97 9.92 -13.37
C ARG A 48 16.54 10.58 -12.06
N HIS A 49 16.83 11.87 -11.90
CA HIS A 49 16.53 12.61 -10.66
C HIS A 49 15.45 13.67 -10.84
N GLY A 50 15.41 14.35 -11.97
CA GLY A 50 14.45 15.45 -12.22
C GLY A 50 13.02 14.95 -12.39
N VAL A 51 12.77 13.88 -13.13
CA VAL A 51 11.42 13.35 -13.37
C VAL A 51 10.74 12.89 -12.06
N PRO A 52 11.39 12.08 -11.20
CA PRO A 52 10.79 11.69 -9.92
C PRO A 52 10.48 12.86 -8.99
N VAL A 53 11.38 13.84 -8.91
CA VAL A 53 11.20 15.02 -8.04
C VAL A 53 10.10 15.93 -8.57
N ALA A 54 10.09 16.20 -9.88
CA ALA A 54 9.05 17.02 -10.50
C ALA A 54 7.67 16.38 -10.34
N LEU A 55 7.54 15.08 -10.56
CA LEU A 55 6.28 14.37 -10.35
C LEU A 55 5.83 14.39 -8.89
N GLY A 56 6.75 14.19 -7.95
CA GLY A 56 6.44 14.33 -6.52
C GLY A 56 5.91 15.74 -6.18
N LEU A 57 6.56 16.80 -6.67
CA LEU A 57 6.12 18.18 -6.45
C LEU A 57 4.75 18.48 -7.09
N VAL A 58 4.51 17.99 -8.31
CA VAL A 58 3.21 18.13 -8.98
C VAL A 58 2.11 17.42 -8.18
N VAL A 59 2.37 16.20 -7.70
CA VAL A 59 1.42 15.46 -6.87
C VAL A 59 1.14 16.20 -5.58
N PHE A 60 2.17 16.74 -4.90
CA PHE A 60 1.98 17.55 -3.71
C PHE A 60 1.08 18.77 -3.98
N ALA A 61 1.36 19.51 -5.05
CA ALA A 61 0.59 20.69 -5.42
C ALA A 61 -0.88 20.34 -5.71
N VAL A 62 -1.12 19.27 -6.48
CA VAL A 62 -2.49 18.82 -6.81
C VAL A 62 -3.26 18.43 -5.54
N LEU A 63 -2.61 17.75 -4.59
CA LEU A 63 -3.25 17.36 -3.33
C LEU A 63 -3.51 18.57 -2.42
N GLN A 64 -2.55 19.49 -2.30
CA GLN A 64 -2.61 20.62 -1.38
C GLN A 64 -3.59 21.71 -1.86
N PHE A 65 -3.69 21.96 -3.16
CA PHE A 65 -4.53 23.03 -3.71
C PHE A 65 -5.96 22.58 -4.06
N ASN A 66 -6.28 21.29 -3.94
CA ASN A 66 -7.62 20.80 -4.25
C ASN A 66 -8.53 20.86 -3.00
N PRO A 67 -9.56 21.75 -2.97
CA PRO A 67 -10.39 21.94 -1.78
C PRO A 67 -11.19 20.70 -1.41
N LYS A 68 -11.57 19.85 -2.38
CA LYS A 68 -12.29 18.60 -2.11
C LYS A 68 -11.42 17.57 -1.38
N VAL A 69 -10.15 17.51 -1.75
CA VAL A 69 -9.18 16.59 -1.13
C VAL A 69 -8.82 17.08 0.27
N MET A 70 -8.71 18.41 0.44
CA MET A 70 -8.48 19.03 1.73
C MET A 70 -9.64 18.75 2.71
N SER A 71 -10.90 18.95 2.29
CA SER A 71 -12.06 18.68 3.15
C SER A 71 -12.18 17.21 3.52
N TRP A 72 -11.97 16.30 2.56
CA TRP A 72 -11.95 14.86 2.81
C TRP A 72 -10.84 14.47 3.79
N GLY A 73 -9.63 15.02 3.63
CA GLY A 73 -8.51 14.73 4.51
C GLY A 73 -8.76 15.18 5.96
N GLU A 74 -9.44 16.30 6.14
CA GLU A 74 -9.83 16.78 7.47
C GLU A 74 -10.84 15.84 8.16
N GLU A 75 -11.82 15.34 7.42
CA GLU A 75 -12.75 14.32 7.92
C GLU A 75 -12.00 13.06 8.34
N VAL A 76 -11.09 12.56 7.51
CA VAL A 76 -10.27 11.37 7.82
C VAL A 76 -9.45 11.57 9.10
N VAL A 77 -8.78 12.71 9.26
CA VAL A 77 -8.02 13.01 10.49
C VAL A 77 -8.93 13.05 11.71
N SER A 78 -10.15 13.58 11.55
CA SER A 78 -11.14 13.63 12.64
C SER A 78 -11.63 12.23 13.04
N GLU A 79 -11.81 11.32 12.09
CA GLU A 79 -12.23 9.94 12.35
C GLU A 79 -11.10 9.09 12.94
N ILE A 80 -9.87 9.26 12.47
CA ILE A 80 -8.69 8.57 13.02
C ILE A 80 -8.52 8.89 14.50
N ARG A 81 -8.81 10.13 14.93
CA ARG A 81 -8.74 10.50 16.35
C ARG A 81 -9.77 9.78 17.23
N LYS A 82 -10.87 9.29 16.64
CA LYS A 82 -11.88 8.49 17.35
C LYS A 82 -11.50 7.01 17.44
N VAL A 83 -10.47 6.58 16.71
CA VAL A 83 -9.98 5.19 16.75
C VAL A 83 -9.37 4.92 18.12
N VAL A 84 -10.05 4.06 18.88
CA VAL A 84 -9.53 3.53 20.14
C VAL A 84 -8.69 2.31 19.83
N TRP A 85 -7.42 2.34 20.26
CA TRP A 85 -6.53 1.20 20.07
C TRP A 85 -6.87 0.07 21.06
N PRO A 86 -6.95 -1.18 20.58
CA PRO A 86 -7.34 -2.31 21.41
C PRO A 86 -6.31 -2.60 22.51
N SER A 87 -6.78 -3.13 23.64
CA SER A 87 -5.89 -3.55 24.71
C SER A 87 -5.14 -4.84 24.32
N ARG A 88 -4.00 -5.12 24.97
CA ARG A 88 -3.23 -6.37 24.71
C ARG A 88 -4.08 -7.64 24.88
N LYS A 89 -5.07 -7.61 25.77
CA LYS A 89 -5.98 -8.74 26.00
C LYS A 89 -6.90 -8.94 24.81
N ASP A 90 -7.49 -7.86 24.30
CA ASP A 90 -8.40 -7.89 23.15
C ASP A 90 -7.65 -8.32 21.88
N THR A 91 -6.46 -7.76 21.65
CA THR A 91 -5.59 -8.13 20.51
C THR A 91 -5.26 -9.63 20.52
N THR A 92 -4.91 -10.18 21.68
CA THR A 92 -4.60 -11.61 21.82
C THR A 92 -5.84 -12.46 21.55
N ALA A 93 -7.00 -12.09 22.11
CA ALA A 93 -8.26 -12.82 21.91
C ALA A 93 -8.67 -12.84 20.42
N MET A 94 -8.59 -11.70 19.73
CA MET A 94 -8.90 -11.62 18.30
C MET A 94 -7.91 -12.42 17.44
N THR A 95 -6.62 -12.44 17.82
CA THR A 95 -5.61 -13.24 17.11
C THR A 95 -5.88 -14.73 17.28
N ILE A 96 -6.21 -15.18 18.49
CA ILE A 96 -6.57 -16.59 18.75
C ILE A 96 -7.79 -16.98 17.92
N ALA A 97 -8.82 -16.13 17.87
CA ALA A 97 -10.00 -16.39 17.04
C ALA A 97 -9.63 -16.55 15.54
N CYS A 98 -8.77 -15.67 15.02
CA CYS A 98 -8.28 -15.77 13.64
C CYS A 98 -7.51 -17.08 13.41
N VAL A 99 -6.61 -17.46 14.31
CA VAL A 99 -5.85 -18.72 14.23
C VAL A 99 -6.78 -19.92 14.19
N VAL A 100 -7.80 -19.96 15.05
CA VAL A 100 -8.79 -21.05 15.08
C VAL A 100 -9.55 -21.12 13.75
N MET A 101 -10.01 -20.00 13.21
CA MET A 101 -10.73 -19.96 11.92
C MET A 101 -9.85 -20.42 10.75
N VAL A 102 -8.58 -20.04 10.74
CA VAL A 102 -7.61 -20.48 9.72
C VAL A 102 -7.32 -21.98 9.86
N LEU A 103 -7.20 -22.51 11.08
CA LEU A 103 -7.01 -23.95 11.31
C LEU A 103 -8.21 -24.78 10.83
N ILE A 104 -9.43 -24.31 11.08
CA ILE A 104 -10.63 -24.99 10.57
C ILE A 104 -10.62 -24.99 9.04
N SER A 105 -10.31 -23.84 8.43
CA SER A 105 -10.24 -23.70 6.97
C SER A 105 -9.16 -24.59 6.36
N SER A 106 -7.99 -24.69 7.00
CA SER A 106 -6.88 -25.52 6.50
C SER A 106 -7.21 -27.01 6.58
N VAL A 107 -7.89 -27.47 7.64
CA VAL A 107 -8.34 -28.86 7.75
C VAL A 107 -9.34 -29.21 6.65
N ILE A 108 -10.30 -28.32 6.36
CA ILE A 108 -11.30 -28.55 5.31
C ILE A 108 -10.64 -28.64 3.93
N ILE A 109 -9.79 -27.67 3.58
CA ILE A 109 -9.10 -27.64 2.29
C ILE A 109 -8.18 -28.85 2.15
N SER A 110 -7.37 -29.16 3.15
CA SER A 110 -6.47 -30.32 3.15
C SER A 110 -7.23 -31.64 2.97
N SER A 111 -8.39 -31.78 3.64
CA SER A 111 -9.24 -32.96 3.46
C SER A 111 -9.77 -33.08 2.02
N PHE A 112 -10.19 -31.97 1.41
CA PHE A 112 -10.65 -31.96 0.03
C PHE A 112 -9.53 -32.29 -0.97
N ASP A 113 -8.33 -31.75 -0.74
CA ASP A 113 -7.15 -32.03 -1.57
C ASP A 113 -6.76 -33.51 -1.51
N LEU A 114 -6.79 -34.11 -0.32
CA LEU A 114 -6.51 -35.54 -0.15
C LEU A 114 -7.54 -36.41 -0.87
N ILE A 115 -8.84 -36.13 -0.69
CA ILE A 115 -9.93 -36.88 -1.35
C ILE A 115 -9.80 -36.77 -2.87
N SER A 116 -9.55 -35.57 -3.38
CA SER A 116 -9.36 -35.33 -4.82
C SER A 116 -8.14 -36.09 -5.35
N GLY A 117 -7.03 -36.10 -4.59
CA GLY A 117 -5.85 -36.89 -4.91
C GLY A 117 -6.11 -38.40 -4.94
N PHE A 118 -6.86 -38.93 -3.96
CA PHE A 118 -7.28 -40.34 -3.97
C PHE A 118 -8.16 -40.67 -5.17
N PHE A 119 -9.10 -39.79 -5.52
CA PHE A 119 -10.00 -39.97 -6.67
C PHE A 119 -9.22 -40.01 -7.99
N ILE A 120 -8.27 -39.09 -8.18
CA ILE A 120 -7.41 -39.07 -9.37
C ILE A 120 -6.54 -40.33 -9.44
N ASN A 121 -5.93 -40.74 -8.32
CA ASN A 121 -5.10 -41.96 -8.27
C ASN A 121 -5.91 -43.23 -8.56
N TYR A 122 -7.18 -43.26 -8.16
CA TYR A 122 -8.08 -44.37 -8.48
C TYR A 122 -8.46 -44.38 -9.97
N LEU A 123 -8.69 -43.22 -10.58
CA LEU A 123 -9.02 -43.10 -12.01
C LEU A 123 -7.84 -43.42 -12.94
N MET A 124 -6.61 -43.10 -12.52
CA MET A 124 -5.39 -43.39 -13.30
C MET A 124 -4.95 -44.86 -13.26
N LYS A 125 -5.61 -45.69 -12.46
CA LYS A 125 -5.29 -47.11 -12.27
C LYS A 125 -6.31 -47.98 -12.99
#